data_AF-A0AAP1G8T9-F1
#
_entry.id   AF-A0AAP1G8T9-F1
#
_cell.length_a   1.000
_cell.length_b   1.000
_cell.length_c   1.000
_cell.angle_alpha   90.00
_cell.angle_beta   90.00
_cell.angle_gamma   90.00
#
_symmetry.space_group_name_H-M   'P 1'
#
loop_
_entity.id
_entity.type
_entity.pdbx_description
1 polymer ?
#
loop_
_entity_poly.entity_id
_entity_poly.type
_entity_poly.pdbx_seq_one_letter_code
_entity_poly.pdbx_strand_id
1 'polypeptide(L)'
;MKTPVRLRVAIIASTFAFYHVFMHVQWIVSGCIEFHGSRYCSFENTANFEGMMDFDLLLTCAWVAGALMAWFAVARAPKKQG
;
A
#
# COMPACT_ATOMS: atom_id res chain seq x y z
N MET A 1 7.65 27.83 3.57
CA MET A 1 8.19 26.78 4.45
C MET A 1 8.59 25.59 3.57
N LYS A 2 9.88 25.27 3.41
CA LYS A 2 10.32 24.14 2.57
C LYS A 2 10.07 22.84 3.33
N THR A 3 9.12 22.02 2.90
CA THR A 3 8.91 20.69 3.46
C THR A 3 10.16 19.83 3.26
N PRO A 4 10.71 19.22 4.31
CA PRO A 4 11.90 18.39 4.19
C PRO A 4 11.58 17.17 3.32
N VAL A 5 12.54 16.75 2.50
CA VAL A 5 12.37 15.63 1.56
C VAL A 5 11.84 14.36 2.24
N ARG A 6 12.29 14.08 3.47
CA ARG A 6 11.82 12.94 4.28
C ARG A 6 10.31 12.99 4.55
N LEU A 7 9.77 14.17 4.84
CA LEU A 7 8.34 14.35 5.08
C LEU A 7 7.54 14.15 3.79
N ARG A 8 8.07 14.59 2.64
CA ARG A 8 7.44 14.34 1.34
C ARG A 8 7.37 12.85 1.03
N VAL A 9 8.47 12.13 1.25
CA VAL A 9 8.52 10.67 1.06
C VAL A 9 7.54 9.96 2.00
N ALA A 10 7.46 10.36 3.26
CA ALA A 10 6.50 9.78 4.21
C ALA A 10 5.05 10.00 3.77
N ILE A 11 4.69 11.21 3.32
CA ILE A 11 3.36 11.51 2.81
C ILE A 11 3.03 10.65 1.58
N ILE A 12 3.95 10.60 0.60
CA ILE A 12 3.75 9.83 -0.63
C ILE A 12 3.58 8.34 -0.30
N ALA A 13 4.47 7.76 0.51
CA ALA A 13 4.38 6.36 0.93
C ALA A 13 3.07 6.06 1.67
N SER A 14 2.61 6.97 2.54
CA SER A 14 1.31 6.84 3.20
C SER A 14 0.15 6.84 2.20
N THR A 15 0.15 7.71 1.20
CA THR A 15 -0.90 7.72 0.17
C THR A 15 -0.98 6.39 -0.56
N PHE A 16 0.16 5.81 -0.96
CA PHE A 16 0.18 4.48 -1.57
C PHE A 16 -0.29 3.39 -0.61
N ALA A 17 0.14 3.42 0.65
CA ALA A 17 -0.33 2.45 1.64
C ALA A 17 -1.87 2.49 1.81
N PHE A 18 -2.46 3.69 1.93
CA PHE A 18 -3.92 3.82 2.03
C PHE A 18 -4.63 3.34 0.77
N TYR A 19 -4.11 3.65 -0.41
CA TYR A 19 -4.67 3.20 -1.67
C TYR A 19 -4.68 1.66 -1.76
N HIS A 20 -3.56 1.02 -1.46
CA HIS A 20 -3.45 -0.44 -1.50
C HIS A 20 -4.37 -1.12 -0.47
N VAL A 21 -4.42 -0.62 0.77
CA VAL A 21 -5.36 -1.14 1.77
C VAL A 21 -6.82 -1.01 1.31
N PHE A 22 -7.18 0.15 0.74
CA PHE A 22 -8.52 0.37 0.23
C PHE A 22 -8.86 -0.59 -0.91
N MET A 23 -7.97 -0.71 -1.91
CA MET A 23 -8.17 -1.61 -3.05
C MET A 23 -8.25 -3.06 -2.63
N HIS A 24 -7.40 -3.51 -1.69
CA HIS A 24 -7.43 -4.87 -1.15
C HIS A 24 -8.80 -5.19 -0.53
N VAL A 25 -9.34 -4.28 0.29
CA VAL A 25 -10.67 -4.44 0.88
C VAL A 25 -11.76 -4.46 -0.20
N GLN A 26 -11.67 -3.60 -1.21
CA GLN A 26 -12.62 -3.59 -2.33
C GLN A 26 -12.61 -4.93 -3.08
N TRP A 27 -11.44 -5.53 -3.31
CA TRP A 27 -11.30 -6.81 -4.00
C TRP A 27 -11.83 -8.00 -3.20
N ILE A 28 -11.63 -8.00 -1.88
CA ILE A 28 -12.21 -9.01 -0.99
C ILE A 28 -13.75 -8.91 -1.00
N VAL A 29 -14.30 -7.70 -0.86
CA VAL A 29 -15.75 -7.48 -0.80
C VAL A 29 -16.43 -7.78 -2.13
N SER A 30 -15.79 -7.40 -3.25
CA SER A 30 -16.35 -7.64 -4.58
C SER A 30 -16.24 -9.10 -5.03
N GLY A 31 -15.31 -9.88 -4.45
CA GLY A 31 -14.96 -11.23 -4.92
C GLY A 31 -14.36 -11.24 -6.33
N CYS A 32 -13.97 -10.07 -6.84
CA CYS A 32 -13.41 -9.88 -8.17
C CYS A 32 -12.29 -8.83 -8.14
N ILE A 33 -11.10 -9.24 -8.54
CA ILE A 33 -9.92 -8.40 -8.67
C ILE A 33 -9.76 -7.96 -10.12
N GLU A 34 -9.40 -6.70 -10.34
CA GLU A 34 -9.10 -6.18 -11.68
C GLU A 34 -7.61 -5.89 -11.75
N PHE A 35 -6.91 -6.67 -12.57
CA PHE A 35 -5.45 -6.61 -12.68
C PHE A 35 -5.07 -6.44 -14.14
N HIS A 36 -4.37 -5.34 -14.45
CA HIS A 36 -3.86 -5.03 -15.78
C HIS A 36 -4.91 -5.07 -16.90
N GLY A 37 -6.15 -4.65 -16.60
CA GLY A 37 -7.27 -4.62 -17.56
C GLY A 37 -8.00 -5.96 -17.75
N SER A 38 -7.60 -7.01 -17.01
CA SER A 38 -8.33 -8.28 -16.94
C SER A 38 -8.98 -8.42 -15.57
N ARG A 39 -10.25 -8.85 -15.55
CA ARG A 39 -11.01 -9.08 -14.33
C ARG A 39 -10.96 -10.56 -13.97
N TYR A 40 -10.51 -10.88 -12.76
CA TYR A 40 -10.46 -12.25 -12.24
C TYR A 40 -11.43 -12.34 -11.06
N CYS A 41 -12.38 -13.27 -11.15
CA CYS A 41 -13.38 -13.45 -10.11
C CYS A 41 -13.24 -14.83 -9.45
N SER A 42 -13.52 -14.88 -8.15
CA SER A 42 -13.45 -16.10 -7.36
C SER A 42 -14.31 -17.24 -7.93
N PHE A 43 -15.48 -16.92 -8.51
CA PHE A 43 -16.38 -17.93 -9.07
C PHE A 43 -15.87 -18.59 -10.36
N GLU A 44 -14.95 -17.95 -11.09
CA GLU A 44 -14.48 -18.43 -12.39
C GLU A 44 -13.21 -19.28 -12.26
N ASN A 45 -12.31 -18.90 -11.35
CA ASN A 45 -11.11 -19.68 -11.02
C ASN A 45 -10.57 -19.28 -9.64
N THR A 46 -10.99 -20.00 -8.59
CA THR A 46 -10.64 -19.72 -7.19
C THR A 46 -9.14 -19.69 -6.95
N ALA A 47 -8.38 -20.65 -7.50
CA ALA A 47 -6.94 -20.75 -7.30
C ALA A 47 -6.16 -19.56 -7.88
N ASN A 48 -6.59 -19.04 -9.04
CA ASN A 48 -5.96 -17.87 -9.65
C ASN A 48 -6.36 -16.57 -8.91
N PHE A 49 -7.60 -16.49 -8.42
CA PHE A 49 -8.06 -15.38 -7.59
C PHE A 49 -7.31 -15.30 -6.26
N GLU A 50 -7.12 -16.45 -5.59
CA GLU A 50 -6.40 -16.56 -4.32
C GLU A 50 -4.92 -16.17 -4.49
N GLY A 51 -4.26 -16.66 -5.55
CA GLY A 51 -2.89 -16.27 -5.86
C GLY A 51 -2.70 -14.78 -6.15
N MET A 52 -3.66 -14.14 -6.84
CA MET A 52 -3.62 -12.69 -7.05
C MET A 52 -3.93 -11.90 -5.77
N MET A 53 -4.81 -12.41 -4.92
CA MET A 53 -5.13 -11.80 -3.63
C MET A 53 -3.94 -11.84 -2.68
N ASP A 54 -3.20 -12.96 -2.64
CA ASP A 54 -1.97 -13.08 -1.85
C ASP A 54 -0.89 -12.11 -2.33
N PHE A 55 -0.74 -11.96 -3.65
CA PHE A 55 0.20 -10.99 -4.22
C PHE A 55 -0.17 -9.54 -3.84
N ASP A 56 -1.45 -9.20 -3.93
CA ASP A 56 -1.93 -7.87 -3.51
C ASP A 56 -1.75 -7.64 -2.01
N LEU A 57 -2.02 -8.66 -1.19
CA LEU A 57 -1.81 -8.59 0.25
C LEU A 57 -0.33 -8.31 0.56
N LEU A 58 0.60 -9.01 -0.10
CA LEU A 58 2.03 -8.80 0.06
C LEU A 58 2.44 -7.38 -0.33
N LEU A 59 1.92 -6.86 -1.45
CA LEU A 59 2.18 -5.49 -1.91
C LEU A 59 1.61 -4.45 -0.92
N THR A 60 0.40 -4.67 -0.42
CA THR A 60 -0.24 -3.85 0.60
C THR A 60 0.61 -3.80 1.88
N CYS A 61 1.04 -4.96 2.37
CA CYS A 61 1.94 -5.06 3.52
C CYS A 61 3.26 -4.32 3.30
N ALA A 62 3.87 -4.45 2.11
CA ALA A 62 5.11 -3.78 1.76
C ALA A 62 4.96 -2.24 1.80
N TRP A 63 3.87 -1.70 1.25
CA TRP A 63 3.59 -0.27 1.29
C TRP A 63 3.32 0.25 2.70
N VAL A 64 2.56 -0.50 3.52
CA VAL A 64 2.30 -0.15 4.92
C VAL A 64 3.61 -0.13 5.72
N ALA A 65 4.45 -1.16 5.57
CA ALA A 65 5.76 -1.20 6.20
C ALA A 65 6.66 -0.04 5.74
N GLY A 66 6.69 0.25 4.44
CA GLY A 66 7.41 1.38 3.87
C GLY A 66 6.96 2.72 4.43
N ALA A 67 5.65 2.93 4.56
CA ALA A 67 5.08 4.14 5.16
C ALA A 67 5.50 4.28 6.63
N LEU A 68 5.42 3.21 7.43
CA LEU A 68 5.87 3.20 8.82
C LEU A 68 7.35 3.58 8.93
N MET A 69 8.21 2.96 8.11
CA MET A 69 9.64 3.26 8.10
C MET A 69 9.95 4.70 7.67
N ALA A 70 9.20 5.24 6.70
CA ALA A 70 9.34 6.64 6.29
C ALA A 70 8.95 7.60 7.43
N TRP A 71 7.89 7.30 8.18
CA TRP A 71 7.51 8.07 9.37
C TRP A 71 8.53 7.95 10.50
N PHE A 72 9.11 6.77 10.73
CA PHE A 72 10.23 6.62 11.67
C PHE A 72 11.42 7.49 11.26
N ALA A 73 11.74 7.58 9.96
CA ALA A 73 12.82 8.43 9.46
C ALA A 73 12.54 9.94 9.61
N VAL A 74 11.26 10.34 9.58
CA VAL A 74 10.82 11.72 9.89
C VAL A 74 10.94 11.97 11.39
N ALA A 75 10.43 11.07 12.24
CA ALA A 75 10.43 11.22 13.69
C ALA A 75 11.85 11.21 14.28
N ARG A 76 12.76 10.39 13.73
CA ARG A 76 14.17 10.32 14.11
C ARG A 76 15.05 11.38 13.43
N ALA A 77 14.49 12.26 12.59
CA ALA A 77 15.27 13.33 12.02
C ALA A 77 15.83 14.19 13.16
N PRO A 78 17.16 14.42 13.23
CA PRO A 78 17.75 15.19 14.31
C PRO A 78 17.08 16.56 14.31
N LYS A 79 16.39 16.89 15.42
CA LYS A 79 15.98 18.27 15.66
C LYS A 79 17.28 19.07 15.66
N LYS A 80 17.39 20.12 14.83
CA LYS A 80 18.46 21.09 14.98
C LYS A 80 18.45 21.53 16.45
N GLN A 81 19.48 21.18 17.20
CA GLN A 81 19.73 21.75 18.51
C GLN A 81 19.85 23.25 18.27
N GLY A 82 18.82 23.98 18.69
CA GLY A 82 18.88 25.42 18.88
C GLY A 82 19.33 25.68 20.30
#